data_AF-A0A7K4CPF0-F1
#
_entry.id   AF-A0A7K4CPF0-F1
#
_cell.length_a   1.000
_cell.length_b   1.000
_cell.length_c   1.000
_cell.angle_alpha   90.00
_cell.angle_beta   90.00
_cell.angle_gamma   90.00
#
_symmetry.space_group_name_H-M   'P 1'
#
loop_
_entity.id
_entity.type
_entity.pdbx_description
1 polymer ?
#
loop_
_entity_poly.entity_id
_entity_poly.type
_entity_poly.pdbx_seq_one_letter_code
_entity_poly.pdbx_strand_id
1 'polypeptide(L)' 'MSKKKKVIDIQLCPRCKKPTLVQASNVSGWLDSSSYRCTDAKCGYVGRFFITVNPDELKKQVNDNPEGAAPTDGAVDG' A
#
# COMPACT_ATOMS: atom_id res chain seq x y z
N MET A 1 6.57 8.66 30.27
CA MET A 1 7.04 7.54 29.42
C MET A 1 6.22 7.52 28.13
N SER A 2 6.78 8.03 27.03
CA SER A 2 6.06 8.11 25.75
C SER A 2 5.99 6.73 25.10
N LYS A 3 4.78 6.16 24.99
CA LYS A 3 4.52 4.91 24.27
C LYS A 3 4.79 5.15 22.78
N LYS A 4 5.99 4.78 22.30
CA LYS A 4 6.32 4.76 20.87
C LYS A 4 5.40 3.75 20.18
N LYS A 5 4.46 4.25 19.38
CA LYS A 5 3.53 3.44 18.60
C LYS A 5 4.35 2.72 17.51
N LYS A 6 4.41 1.39 17.57
CA LYS A 6 5.00 0.59 16.47
C LYS A 6 4.11 0.73 15.24
N VAL A 7 4.64 1.33 14.19
CA VAL A 7 4.04 1.36 12.87
C VAL A 7 4.42 0.05 12.19
N ILE A 8 3.42 -0.63 11.63
CA ILE A 8 3.60 -1.90 10.91
C ILE A 8 3.37 -1.61 9.43
N ASP A 9 4.37 -1.91 8.60
CA ASP A 9 4.26 -1.89 7.15
C ASP A 9 3.18 -2.88 6.68
N ILE A 10 2.24 -2.41 5.88
CA ILE A 10 1.16 -3.25 5.34
C ILE A 10 1.55 -3.70 3.93
N GLN A 11 1.53 -5.00 3.69
CA GLN A 11 1.75 -5.58 2.36
C GLN A 11 0.43 -5.75 1.61
N LEU A 12 0.38 -5.24 0.37
CA LEU A 12 -0.79 -5.25 -0.48
C LEU A 12 -0.54 -5.96 -1.81
N CYS A 13 -1.61 -6.51 -2.36
CA CYS A 13 -1.59 -7.10 -3.70
C CYS A 13 -1.42 -6.03 -4.78
N PRO A 14 -0.47 -6.17 -5.71
CA PRO A 14 -0.31 -5.20 -6.79
C PRO A 14 -1.48 -5.18 -7.78
N ARG A 15 -2.30 -6.24 -7.82
CA ARG A 15 -3.45 -6.36 -8.72
C ARG A 15 -4.73 -5.80 -8.10
N CYS A 16 -5.11 -6.28 -6.92
CA CYS A 16 -6.37 -5.89 -6.28
C CYS A 16 -6.23 -4.89 -5.13
N LYS A 17 -5.00 -4.49 -4.77
CA LYS A 17 -4.69 -3.52 -3.70
C LYS A 17 -5.22 -3.90 -2.31
N LYS A 18 -5.57 -5.18 -2.12
CA LYS A 18 -6.03 -5.72 -0.82
C LYS A 18 -4.87 -6.36 -0.05
N PRO A 19 -4.93 -6.37 1.30
CA PRO A 19 -3.97 -7.07 2.16
C PRO A 19 -4.24 -8.58 2.19
N THR A 20 -4.27 -9.22 1.02
CA THR A 20 -4.60 -10.65 0.86
C THR A 20 -3.42 -11.46 0.32
N LEU A 21 -2.20 -10.93 0.41
CA LEU A 21 -0.99 -11.65 0.03
C LEU A 21 -0.55 -12.60 1.14
N VAL A 22 -0.23 -13.83 0.75
CA VAL A 22 0.38 -14.84 1.61
C VAL A 22 1.65 -15.37 0.95
N GLN A 23 2.66 -15.71 1.74
CA GLN A 23 3.87 -16.34 1.22
C GLN A 23 3.53 -17.75 0.69
N ALA A 24 3.97 -18.04 -0.52
CA ALA A 24 3.73 -19.30 -1.22
C ALA A 24 4.86 -20.33 -0.99
N SER A 25 5.87 -20.01 -0.17
CA SER A 25 7.03 -20.85 0.09
C SER A 25 6.83 -21.73 1.35
N ASN A 26 6.80 -23.05 1.16
CA ASN A 26 6.98 -24.05 2.22
C ASN A 26 8.24 -24.87 1.91
N VAL A 27 9.38 -24.19 1.74
CA VAL A 27 10.66 -24.86 1.48
C VAL A 27 11.71 -24.36 2.47
N SER A 28 11.85 -25.11 3.56
CA SER A 28 12.98 -25.02 4.48
C SER A 28 14.28 -25.30 3.74
N GLY A 29 15.00 -24.26 3.33
CA GLY A 29 16.38 -24.43 2.86
C GLY A 29 16.85 -23.38 1.87
N TRP A 30 17.43 -22.28 2.39
CA TRP A 30 18.51 -21.48 1.79
C TRP A 30 18.30 -20.80 0.41
N LEU A 31 17.31 -21.16 -0.41
CA LEU A 31 16.93 -20.50 -1.67
C LEU A 31 15.45 -20.09 -1.62
N ASP A 32 15.10 -19.18 -0.70
CA ASP A 32 13.74 -18.66 -0.62
C ASP A 32 13.52 -17.64 -1.75
N SER A 33 13.14 -18.14 -2.93
CA SER A 33 12.43 -17.32 -3.90
C SER A 33 11.04 -17.03 -3.32
N SER A 34 10.96 -16.14 -2.32
CA SER A 34 9.72 -15.75 -1.63
C SER A 34 8.72 -15.26 -2.67
N SER A 35 7.90 -16.19 -3.14
CA SER A 35 6.78 -15.90 -4.00
C SER A 35 5.57 -15.69 -3.11
N TYR A 36 4.72 -14.76 -3.49
CA TYR A 36 3.52 -14.41 -2.77
C TYR A 36 2.33 -14.74 -3.66
N ARG A 37 1.28 -15.25 -3.05
CA ARG A 37 0.01 -15.53 -3.69
C ARG A 37 -1.08 -14.69 -3.05
N CYS A 38 -1.94 -14.10 -3.87
CA CYS A 38 -3.17 -13.48 -3.41
C CYS A 38 -4.21 -14.57 -3.14
N THR A 39 -4.81 -14.57 -1.95
CA THR A 39 -5.86 -15.51 -1.55
C THR A 39 -7.22 -15.17 -2.13
N ASP A 40 -7.37 -13.99 -2.74
CA ASP A 40 -8.62 -13.57 -3.37
C ASP A 40 -8.84 -14.37 -4.66
N ALA A 41 -9.90 -15.19 -4.66
CA ALA A 41 -10.23 -16.10 -5.75
C ALA A 41 -10.48 -15.39 -7.10
N LYS A 42 -10.87 -14.11 -7.09
CA LYS A 42 -11.10 -13.32 -8.31
C LYS A 42 -9.83 -12.66 -8.82
N CYS A 43 -8.78 -12.56 -8.00
CA CYS A 43 -7.54 -11.88 -8.35
C CYS A 43 -6.53 -12.81 -9.02
N GLY A 44 -6.26 -13.98 -8.41
CA GLY A 44 -5.34 -14.98 -8.95
C GLY A 44 -3.86 -14.57 -9.03
N TYR A 45 -3.46 -13.47 -8.38
CA TYR A 45 -2.07 -13.00 -8.41
C TYR A 45 -1.11 -13.99 -7.74
N VAL A 46 -0.02 -14.35 -8.44
CA VAL A 46 1.10 -15.13 -7.91
C VAL A 46 2.39 -14.51 -8.44
N GLY A 47 3.31 -14.13 -7.56
CA GLY A 47 4.55 -13.47 -7.97
C GLY A 47 5.39 -13.01 -6.78
N ARG A 48 6.60 -12.50 -7.04
CA ARG A 48 7.54 -12.07 -5.99
C ARG A 48 7.34 -10.64 -5.52
N PHE A 49 6.52 -9.87 -6.22
CA PHE A 49 6.32 -8.44 -5.95
C PHE A 49 5.10 -8.20 -5.06
N PHE A 50 5.20 -7.18 -4.20
CA PHE A 50 4.11 -6.69 -3.37
C PHE A 50 4.25 -5.19 -3.18
N ILE A 51 3.16 -4.52 -2.83
CA ILE A 51 3.16 -3.08 -2.51
C ILE A 51 3.26 -2.93 -1.01
N THR A 52 4.22 -2.16 -0.52
CA THR A 52 4.35 -1.84 0.90
C THR A 52 3.78 -0.46 1.17
N VAL A 53 2.89 -0.34 2.15
CA VAL A 53 2.30 0.95 2.55
C VAL A 53 2.62 1.25 4.00
N ASN A 54 3.16 2.45 4.23
CA ASN A 54 3.42 3.02 5.54
C ASN A 54 2.22 3.87 6.00
N PRO A 55 1.41 3.41 6.97
CA PRO A 55 0.21 4.13 7.38
C PRO A 55 0.52 5.41 8.19
N ASP A 56 1.75 5.58 8.66
CA ASP A 56 2.16 6.81 9.36
C ASP A 56 2.40 7.98 8.39
N GLU A 57 2.92 7.67 7.20
CA GLU A 57 3.16 8.66 6.15
C GLU A 57 1.82 9.16 5.56
N LEU A 58 0.85 8.26 5.40
CA LEU A 58 -0.49 8.61 4.92
C LEU A 58 -1.20 9.60 5.85
N LYS A 59 -1.03 9.46 7.17
CA LYS A 59 -1.66 10.36 8.15
C LYS A 59 -1.12 11.79 8.09
N LYS A 60 0.15 11.96 7.69
CA LYS A 60 0.73 13.28 7.49
C LYS A 60 0.15 13.98 6.27
N GLN A 61 -0.15 13.23 5.21
CA GLN A 61 -0.71 13.77 3.97
C GLN A 61 -2.21 14.11 4.10
N VAL A 62 -2.98 13.32 4.86
CA VAL A 62 -4.42 13.59 5.08
C VAL A 62 -4.65 14.80 5.99
N ASN A 63 -3.70 15.10 6.89
CA ASN A 63 -3.80 16.27 7.77
C ASN A 63 -3.28 17.58 7.17
N ASP A 64 -2.62 17.53 6.00
CA ASP A 64 -2.09 18.69 5.29
C ASP A 64 -2.87 18.98 4.00
N ASN A 65 -4.16 18.65 3.96
CA ASN A 65 -5.02 19.07 2.85
C ASN A 65 -6.40 19.47 3.37
N PRO A 66 -6.59 20.72 3.84
CA PRO A 66 -7.90 21.33 3.73
C PRO A 66 -8.18 21.54 2.24
N GLU A 67 -9.19 20.85 1.74
CA GLU A 67 -10.25 21.47 0.95
C GLU A 67 -9.84 22.36 -0.25
N GLY A 68 -10.12 21.88 -1.46
CA GLY A 68 -10.56 22.75 -2.56
C GLY A 68 -9.51 23.68 -3.17
N ALA A 69 -8.69 23.16 -4.07
CA ALA A 69 -8.25 23.97 -5.20
C ALA A 69 -9.45 24.13 -6.16
N ALA A 70 -10.31 25.10 -5.86
CA ALA A 70 -11.24 25.63 -6.85
C ALA A 70 -10.41 26.09 -8.06
N PRO A 71 -10.79 25.72 -9.31
CA PRO A 71 -10.21 26.37 -10.47
C PRO A 71 -10.64 27.83 -10.41
N THR A 72 -9.69 28.75 -10.21
CA THR A 72 -9.95 30.18 -10.40
C THR A 72 -10.18 30.39 -11.89
N ASP A 73 -11.45 30.60 -12.24
CA ASP A 73 -11.89 31.05 -13.56
C ASP A 73 -11.06 32.27 -13.97
N GLY A 74 -10.44 32.18 -15.15
CA GLY A 74 -9.56 33.21 -15.68
C GLY A 74 -10.34 34.46 -16.01
N ALA A 75 -10.05 35.55 -15.30
CA ALA A 75 -10.37 36.89 -15.77
C ALA A 75 -9.60 37.15 -17.07
N VAL A 76 -10.31 37.18 -18.20
CA VAL A 76 -9.83 37.78 -19.44
C VAL A 76 -10.42 39.20 -19.53
N ASP A 77 -9.55 40.19 -19.47
CA ASP A 77 -9.82 41.59 -19.77
C ASP A 77 -9.07 41.93 -21.07
N GLY A 78 -9.82 42.36 -22.08
CA GLY A 78 -9.31 42.71 -23.42
C GLY A 78 -10.43 43.17 -24.33
#